data_AF-A0A2T2R2F1-F1
#
_entry.id   AF-A0A2T2R2F1-F1
#
_cell.length_a   1.000
_cell.length_b   1.000
_cell.length_c   1.000
_cell.angle_alpha   90.00
_cell.angle_beta   90.00
_cell.angle_gamma   90.00
#
_symmetry.space_group_name_H-M   'P 1'
#
loop_
_entity.id
_entity.type
_entity.pdbx_description
1 polymer ?
#
loop_
_entity_poly.entity_id
_entity_poly.type
_entity_poly.pdbx_seq_one_letter_code
_entity_poly.pdbx_strand_id
1 'polypeptide(L)'
;MIGLRTSIDIAERVKLNYGYSVAEDVQSDEKIDLKTVGAEESEPVSREYIAKIIQARTEEIFEKVDQELRSVNKSGLLPAGVVFTGGGAKLGGIDDLAKDKLRLPASLGYPKNISSITDEANDLSFTTAIGLIKWGATLEETEPSELRFDFFSNSITRIKDLFKSLMP
;
A
#
# COMPACT_ATOMS: atom_id res chain seq x y z
N MET A 1 13.42 6.81 4.53
CA MET A 1 14.22 7.69 3.65
C MET A 1 15.47 8.13 4.41
N ILE A 2 16.54 7.33 4.40
CA ILE A 2 17.76 7.64 5.18
C ILE A 2 18.59 8.75 4.49
N GLY A 3 18.48 8.88 3.16
CA GLY A 3 19.24 9.85 2.37
C GLY A 3 18.91 11.33 2.61
N LEU A 4 17.78 11.64 3.27
CA LEU A 4 17.35 13.01 3.56
C LEU A 4 17.96 13.57 4.86
N ARG A 5 18.66 12.75 5.65
CA ARG A 5 19.34 13.14 6.90
C ARG A 5 18.42 13.86 7.93
N THR A 6 17.13 13.55 7.92
CA THR A 6 16.13 14.07 8.85
C THR A 6 15.52 12.95 9.70
N SER A 7 14.65 13.28 10.65
CA SER A 7 13.98 12.28 11.48
C SER A 7 13.05 11.39 10.65
N ILE A 8 12.76 10.18 11.15
CA ILE A 8 11.92 9.22 10.41
C ILE A 8 10.51 9.76 10.16
N ASP A 9 9.94 10.50 11.13
CA ASP A 9 8.60 11.07 11.03
C ASP A 9 8.53 12.21 10.03
N ILE A 10 9.59 13.01 9.92
CA ILE A 10 9.69 14.06 8.89
C ILE A 10 9.87 13.41 7.53
N ALA A 11 10.76 12.43 7.41
CA ALA A 11 10.97 11.73 6.17
C ALA A 11 9.68 11.05 5.66
N GLU A 12 8.87 10.47 6.54
CA GLU A 12 7.57 9.90 6.18
C GLU A 12 6.59 10.96 5.70
N ARG A 13 6.49 12.10 6.41
CA ARG A 13 5.66 13.23 5.96
C ARG A 13 6.10 13.78 4.61
N VAL A 14 7.41 13.90 4.37
CA VAL A 14 7.96 14.29 3.06
C VAL A 14 7.54 13.28 1.98
N LYS A 15 7.66 11.98 2.25
CA LYS A 15 7.24 10.92 1.32
C LYS A 15 5.77 11.05 0.95
N LEU A 16 4.91 11.22 1.94
CA LEU A 16 3.46 11.25 1.76
C LEU A 16 3.00 12.51 1.00
N ASN A 17 3.63 13.66 1.23
CA ASN A 17 3.22 14.93 0.63
C ASN A 17 3.89 15.22 -0.72
N TYR A 18 5.14 14.82 -0.91
CA TYR A 18 5.96 15.23 -2.07
C TYR A 18 6.60 14.06 -2.83
N GLY A 19 6.42 12.83 -2.36
CA GLY A 19 7.06 11.65 -2.92
C GLY A 19 6.58 11.32 -4.33
N TYR A 20 7.54 11.03 -5.20
CA TYR A 20 7.31 10.59 -6.58
C TYR A 20 8.40 9.60 -6.96
N SER A 21 8.07 8.61 -7.78
CA SER A 21 8.97 7.48 -8.08
C SER A 21 9.71 7.59 -9.41
N VAL A 22 9.37 8.56 -10.26
CA VAL A 22 10.10 8.88 -11.50
C VAL A 22 10.67 10.29 -11.37
N ALA A 23 11.95 10.42 -11.05
CA ALA A 23 12.56 11.71 -10.74
C ALA A 23 12.55 12.66 -11.94
N GLU A 24 12.60 12.13 -13.16
CA GLU A 24 12.57 12.89 -14.41
C GLU A 24 11.26 13.64 -14.63
N ASP A 25 10.16 13.19 -14.02
CA ASP A 25 8.83 13.83 -14.13
C ASP A 25 8.63 14.96 -13.10
N VAL A 26 9.62 15.19 -12.22
CA VAL A 26 9.56 16.21 -11.18
C VAL A 26 10.27 17.49 -11.66
N GLN A 27 9.67 18.64 -11.38
CA GLN A 27 10.27 19.94 -11.69
C GLN A 27 11.59 20.15 -10.92
N SER A 28 12.68 20.34 -11.64
CA SER A 28 14.04 20.39 -11.08
C SER A 28 14.30 21.63 -10.19
N ASP A 29 13.56 22.72 -10.41
CA ASP A 29 13.68 23.97 -9.68
C ASP A 29 12.81 24.05 -8.42
N GLU A 30 11.90 23.09 -8.23
CA GLU A 30 11.03 23.03 -7.06
C GLU A 30 11.83 22.66 -5.80
N LYS A 31 11.68 23.49 -4.76
CA LYS A 31 12.26 23.26 -3.43
C LYS A 31 11.17 23.16 -2.39
N ILE A 32 11.30 22.16 -1.53
CA ILE A 32 10.44 21.90 -0.38
C ILE A 32 11.21 22.29 0.89
N ASP A 33 10.68 23.24 1.66
CA ASP A 33 11.21 23.50 2.99
C ASP A 33 10.67 22.47 3.98
N LEU A 34 11.55 21.68 4.61
CA LEU A 34 11.18 20.66 5.59
C LEU A 34 10.44 21.23 6.80
N LYS A 35 10.58 22.53 7.09
CA LYS A 35 9.80 23.20 8.13
C LYS A 35 8.29 23.14 7.87
N THR A 36 7.87 23.14 6.60
CA THR A 36 6.44 23.05 6.21
C THR A 36 5.81 21.71 6.58
N VAL A 37 6.63 20.67 6.72
CA VAL A 37 6.19 19.33 7.15
C VAL A 37 6.56 19.03 8.60
N GLY A 38 7.00 20.05 9.36
CA GLY A 38 7.16 20.01 10.80
C GLY A 38 8.58 19.84 11.33
N ALA A 39 9.61 20.11 10.51
CA ALA A 39 10.99 20.21 11.01
C ALA A 39 11.15 21.48 11.88
N GLU A 40 12.07 21.44 12.84
CA GLU A 40 12.31 22.58 13.75
C GLU A 40 12.93 23.77 13.00
N GLU A 41 13.94 23.48 12.18
CA GLU A 41 14.67 24.47 11.41
C GLU A 41 14.24 24.50 9.93
N SER A 42 14.44 25.65 9.29
CA SER A 42 14.22 25.79 7.85
C SER A 42 15.33 25.06 7.10
N GLU A 43 14.93 24.11 6.27
CA GLU A 43 15.84 23.29 5.48
C GLU A 43 15.23 23.09 4.08
N PRO A 44 15.58 23.95 3.10
CA PRO A 44 15.08 23.81 1.74
C PRO A 44 15.79 22.68 1.01
N VAL A 45 15.03 21.67 0.57
CA VAL A 45 15.51 20.51 -0.17
C VAL A 45 14.88 20.45 -1.56
N SER A 46 15.66 20.11 -2.58
CA SER A 46 15.13 19.91 -3.94
C SER A 46 14.13 18.74 -3.97
N ARG A 47 12.97 18.96 -4.60
CA ARG A 47 11.99 17.89 -4.80
C ARG A 47 12.51 16.80 -5.71
N GLU A 48 13.29 17.15 -6.74
CA GLU A 48 13.99 16.19 -7.60
C GLU A 48 14.95 15.30 -6.78
N TYR A 49 15.68 15.88 -5.81
CA TYR A 49 16.55 15.08 -4.93
C TYR A 49 15.75 14.09 -4.07
N ILE A 50 14.60 14.49 -3.54
CA ILE A 50 13.68 13.59 -2.82
C ILE A 50 13.21 12.46 -3.74
N ALA A 51 12.78 12.81 -4.97
CA ALA A 51 12.32 11.84 -5.96
C ALA A 51 13.43 10.84 -6.34
N LYS A 52 14.68 11.29 -6.51
CA LYS A 52 15.83 10.40 -6.77
C LYS A 52 16.05 9.36 -5.67
N ILE A 53 15.92 9.76 -4.40
CA ILE A 53 16.03 8.82 -3.27
C ILE A 53 14.90 7.78 -3.33
N ILE A 54 13.67 8.23 -3.63
CA ILE A 54 12.50 7.37 -3.69
C ILE A 54 12.57 6.41 -4.88
N GLN A 55 12.94 6.92 -6.06
CA GLN A 55 13.13 6.14 -7.28
C GLN A 55 14.15 5.03 -7.03
N ALA A 56 15.35 5.35 -6.55
CA ALA A 56 16.39 4.37 -6.29
C ALA A 56 15.90 3.24 -5.37
N ARG A 57 15.10 3.55 -4.35
CA ARG A 57 14.54 2.53 -3.45
C ARG A 57 13.43 1.71 -4.10
N THR A 58 12.59 2.34 -4.91
CA THR A 58 11.51 1.66 -5.63
C THR A 58 12.08 0.73 -6.70
N GLU A 59 13.13 1.16 -7.40
CA GLU A 59 13.90 0.36 -8.35
C GLU A 59 14.51 -0.87 -7.67
N GLU A 60 15.15 -0.71 -6.50
CA GLU A 60 15.69 -1.84 -5.74
C GLU A 60 14.60 -2.86 -5.35
N ILE A 61 13.40 -2.39 -5.01
CA ILE A 61 12.25 -3.27 -4.72
C ILE A 61 11.84 -4.02 -6.00
N PHE A 62 11.75 -3.34 -7.13
CA PHE A 62 11.39 -3.96 -8.41
C PHE A 62 12.46 -4.92 -8.92
N GLU A 63 13.75 -4.67 -8.67
CA GLU A 63 14.82 -5.62 -8.95
C GLU A 63 14.64 -6.92 -8.16
N LYS A 64 14.27 -6.83 -6.88
CA LYS A 64 13.97 -8.02 -6.07
C LYS A 64 12.74 -8.76 -6.58
N VAL A 65 11.69 -8.03 -6.98
CA VAL A 65 10.50 -8.63 -7.60
C VAL A 65 10.87 -9.34 -8.91
N ASP A 66 11.65 -8.71 -9.78
CA ASP A 66 12.09 -9.32 -11.04
C ASP A 66 12.97 -10.55 -10.81
N GLN A 67 13.82 -10.55 -9.78
CA GLN A 67 14.60 -11.72 -9.37
C GLN A 67 13.69 -12.91 -9.00
N GLU A 68 12.60 -12.67 -8.25
CA GLU A 68 11.61 -13.71 -7.95
C GLU A 68 10.86 -14.16 -9.21
N LEU A 69 10.51 -13.24 -10.11
CA LEU A 69 9.90 -13.62 -11.39
C LEU A 69 10.84 -14.44 -12.27
N ARG A 70 12.15 -14.15 -12.26
CA ARG A 70 13.17 -14.95 -12.96
C ARG A 70 13.30 -16.33 -12.37
N SER A 71 13.25 -16.48 -11.04
CA SER A 71 13.38 -17.78 -10.36
C SER A 71 12.29 -18.77 -10.81
N VAL A 72 11.12 -18.25 -11.20
CA VAL A 72 9.99 -19.04 -11.73
C VAL A 72 9.84 -18.97 -13.26
N ASN A 73 10.82 -18.41 -13.99
CA ASN A 73 10.80 -18.23 -15.45
C ASN A 73 9.58 -17.42 -15.97
N LYS A 74 9.18 -16.37 -15.25
CA LYS A 74 8.05 -15.48 -15.59
C LYS A 74 8.42 -14.01 -15.80
N SER A 75 9.69 -13.62 -15.61
CA SER A 75 10.16 -12.25 -15.85
C SER A 75 9.79 -11.77 -17.26
N GLY A 76 9.07 -10.65 -17.36
CA GLY A 76 8.56 -10.10 -18.63
C GLY A 76 7.50 -10.93 -19.37
N LEU A 77 7.03 -12.05 -18.80
CA LEU A 77 6.14 -13.01 -19.47
C LEU A 77 4.73 -13.08 -18.88
N LEU A 78 4.28 -12.00 -18.22
CA LEU A 78 2.97 -11.90 -17.57
C LEU A 78 2.10 -10.88 -18.32
N PRO A 79 1.34 -11.29 -19.36
CA PRO A 79 0.59 -10.36 -20.20
C PRO A 79 -0.50 -9.60 -19.43
N ALA A 80 -1.01 -10.16 -18.33
CA ALA A 80 -1.94 -9.48 -17.43
C ALA A 80 -1.28 -8.35 -16.61
N GLY A 81 0.05 -8.33 -16.54
CA GLY A 81 0.81 -7.28 -15.89
C GLY A 81 0.86 -7.37 -14.36
N VAL A 82 1.16 -6.23 -13.76
CA VAL A 82 1.31 -6.01 -12.32
C VAL A 82 0.17 -5.13 -11.83
N VAL A 83 -0.41 -5.49 -10.68
CA VAL A 83 -1.45 -4.71 -10.02
C VAL A 83 -0.97 -4.32 -8.63
N PHE A 84 -0.80 -3.02 -8.40
CA PHE A 84 -0.34 -2.49 -7.12
C PHE A 84 -1.50 -2.23 -6.17
N THR A 85 -1.34 -2.63 -4.90
CA THR A 85 -2.31 -2.41 -3.82
C THR A 85 -1.58 -2.01 -2.53
N GLY A 86 -2.34 -1.62 -1.50
CA GLY A 86 -1.79 -1.19 -0.22
C GLY A 86 -1.33 0.28 -0.23
N GLY A 87 -0.90 0.79 0.94
CA GLY A 87 -0.54 2.20 1.08
C GLY A 87 0.69 2.63 0.27
N GLY A 88 1.64 1.71 0.03
CA GLY A 88 2.82 1.98 -0.80
C GLY A 88 2.49 2.23 -2.27
N ALA A 89 1.40 1.65 -2.77
CA ALA A 89 0.93 1.84 -4.14
C ALA A 89 0.42 3.26 -4.42
N LYS A 90 0.23 4.08 -3.37
CA LYS A 90 -0.17 5.49 -3.49
C LYS A 90 0.99 6.39 -3.91
N LEU A 91 2.21 5.87 -3.99
CA LEU A 91 3.36 6.62 -4.44
C LEU A 91 3.20 7.01 -5.91
N GLY A 92 3.31 8.29 -6.24
CA GLY A 92 3.13 8.78 -7.61
C GLY A 92 4.15 8.19 -8.58
N GLY A 93 3.68 7.83 -9.79
CA GLY A 93 4.50 7.27 -10.87
C GLY A 93 4.92 5.80 -10.68
N ILE A 94 4.44 5.12 -9.63
CA ILE A 94 4.93 3.78 -9.28
C ILE A 94 4.64 2.75 -10.39
N ASP A 95 3.50 2.88 -11.06
CA ASP A 95 3.12 2.03 -12.18
C ASP A 95 3.92 2.35 -13.44
N ASP A 96 4.28 3.61 -13.68
CA ASP A 96 5.15 3.99 -14.78
C ASP A 96 6.57 3.46 -14.61
N LEU A 97 7.15 3.63 -13.41
CA LEU A 97 8.44 3.03 -13.07
C LEU A 97 8.39 1.50 -13.19
N ALA A 98 7.29 0.86 -12.77
CA ALA A 98 7.15 -0.58 -12.88
C ALA A 98 7.09 -1.06 -14.33
N LYS A 99 6.41 -0.32 -15.23
CA LYS A 99 6.37 -0.64 -16.66
C LYS A 99 7.77 -0.67 -17.25
N ASP A 100 8.63 0.29 -16.89
CA ASP A 100 10.03 0.33 -17.32
C ASP A 100 10.85 -0.82 -16.72
N LYS A 101 10.84 -0.96 -15.39
CA LYS A 101 11.75 -1.90 -14.69
C LYS A 101 11.35 -3.36 -14.83
N LEU A 102 10.05 -3.67 -14.80
CA LEU A 102 9.55 -5.04 -14.89
C LEU A 102 9.23 -5.46 -16.32
N ARG A 103 9.15 -4.52 -17.27
CA ARG A 103 8.79 -4.78 -18.68
C ARG A 103 7.42 -5.46 -18.81
N LEU A 104 6.50 -5.08 -17.94
CA LEU A 104 5.14 -5.61 -17.85
C LEU A 104 4.16 -4.43 -17.82
N PRO A 105 2.92 -4.59 -18.32
CA PRO A 105 1.86 -3.64 -18.01
C PRO A 105 1.74 -3.49 -16.49
N ALA A 106 1.47 -2.28 -16.00
CA ALA A 106 1.25 -2.05 -14.57
C ALA A 106 0.08 -1.10 -14.33
N SER A 107 -0.64 -1.31 -13.23
CA SER A 107 -1.81 -0.51 -12.87
C SER A 107 -2.07 -0.50 -11.36
N LEU A 108 -2.90 0.44 -10.90
CA LEU A 108 -3.36 0.51 -9.51
C LEU A 108 -4.64 -0.32 -9.33
N GLY A 109 -4.63 -1.19 -8.32
CA GLY A 109 -5.70 -2.13 -8.00
C GLY A 109 -6.71 -1.58 -7.00
N TYR A 110 -7.44 -0.52 -7.37
CA TYR A 110 -8.46 0.05 -6.49
C TYR A 110 -9.57 -0.95 -6.16
N PRO A 111 -10.10 -0.93 -4.92
CA PRO A 111 -11.20 -1.79 -4.54
C PRO A 111 -12.47 -1.48 -5.36
N LYS A 112 -12.97 -2.45 -6.14
CA LYS A 112 -14.18 -2.29 -6.98
C LYS A 112 -15.45 -2.76 -6.28
N ASN A 113 -16.60 -2.21 -6.67
CA ASN A 113 -17.93 -2.68 -6.25
C ASN A 113 -18.10 -2.72 -4.73
N ILE A 114 -17.77 -1.62 -4.06
CA ILE A 114 -18.01 -1.44 -2.63
C ILE A 114 -19.04 -0.35 -2.48
N SER A 115 -20.20 -0.72 -1.94
CA SER A 115 -21.16 0.25 -1.41
C SER A 115 -20.68 0.65 -0.01
N SER A 116 -19.75 1.60 0.06
CA SER A 116 -19.32 2.19 1.34
C SER A 116 -20.04 3.50 1.57
N ILE A 117 -20.30 3.82 2.84
CA ILE A 117 -20.83 5.13 3.27
C ILE A 117 -19.72 6.19 3.25
N THR A 118 -18.45 5.77 3.32
CA THR A 118 -17.28 6.66 3.33
C THR A 118 -16.40 6.47 2.10
N ASP A 119 -15.86 7.58 1.60
CA ASP A 119 -14.91 7.61 0.47
C ASP A 119 -13.59 6.88 0.78
N GLU A 120 -13.27 6.70 2.06
CA GLU A 120 -12.06 6.05 2.56
C GLU A 120 -11.95 4.59 2.13
N ALA A 121 -13.07 3.90 1.92
CA ALA A 121 -13.07 2.52 1.45
C ALA A 121 -12.52 2.36 0.03
N ASN A 122 -12.40 3.45 -0.73
CA ASN A 122 -11.79 3.45 -2.05
C ASN A 122 -10.26 3.71 -1.98
N ASP A 123 -9.66 3.81 -0.79
CA ASP A 123 -8.21 3.93 -0.64
C ASP A 123 -7.51 2.57 -0.81
N LEU A 124 -6.40 2.55 -1.57
CA LEU A 124 -5.60 1.34 -1.83
C LEU A 124 -5.13 0.64 -0.55
N SER A 125 -4.98 1.36 0.55
CA SER A 125 -4.58 0.85 1.86
C SER A 125 -5.60 -0.12 2.45
N PHE A 126 -6.88 -0.02 2.09
CA PHE A 126 -7.93 -0.92 2.59
C PHE A 126 -8.14 -2.17 1.73
N THR A 127 -7.45 -2.30 0.60
CA THR A 127 -7.67 -3.39 -0.36
C THR A 127 -7.60 -4.77 0.29
N THR A 128 -6.66 -4.99 1.23
CA THR A 128 -6.55 -6.26 1.97
C THR A 128 -7.76 -6.52 2.85
N ALA A 129 -8.18 -5.54 3.67
CA ALA A 129 -9.31 -5.68 4.58
C ALA A 129 -10.61 -5.96 3.81
N ILE A 130 -10.84 -5.23 2.73
CA ILE A 130 -11.97 -5.44 1.83
C ILE A 130 -11.93 -6.82 1.19
N GLY A 131 -10.75 -7.25 0.71
CA GLY A 131 -10.55 -8.57 0.12
C GLY A 131 -10.93 -9.69 1.08
N LEU A 132 -10.55 -9.57 2.35
CA LEU A 132 -10.90 -10.52 3.41
C LEU A 132 -12.41 -10.55 3.68
N ILE A 133 -13.07 -9.39 3.75
CA ILE A 133 -14.53 -9.31 3.94
C ILE A 133 -15.26 -10.00 2.79
N LYS A 134 -14.87 -9.69 1.54
CA LYS A 134 -15.47 -10.31 0.35
C LYS A 134 -15.26 -11.83 0.34
N TRP A 135 -14.05 -12.27 0.66
CA TRP A 135 -13.74 -13.69 0.75
C TRP A 135 -14.59 -14.38 1.83
N GLY A 136 -14.72 -13.79 3.01
CA GLY A 136 -15.60 -14.30 4.07
C GLY A 136 -17.06 -14.40 3.64
N ALA A 137 -17.58 -13.38 2.95
CA ALA A 137 -18.95 -13.40 2.42
C ALA A 137 -19.17 -14.52 1.39
N THR A 138 -18.18 -14.80 0.53
CA THR A 138 -18.29 -15.93 -0.43
C THR A 138 -18.31 -17.29 0.25
N LEU A 139 -17.72 -17.43 1.45
CA LEU A 139 -17.78 -18.68 2.20
C LEU A 139 -19.19 -18.92 2.76
N GLU A 140 -19.90 -17.86 3.20
CA GLU A 140 -21.29 -17.96 3.69
C GLU A 140 -22.28 -18.41 2.61
N GLU A 141 -22.04 -18.06 1.34
CA GLU A 141 -22.93 -18.45 0.23
C GLU A 141 -22.82 -19.94 -0.15
N THR A 142 -21.77 -20.63 0.29
CA THR A 142 -21.50 -22.04 -0.01
C THR A 142 -21.99 -23.04 1.05
N GLU A 143 -22.49 -22.59 2.19
CA GLU A 143 -22.95 -23.45 3.30
C GLU A 143 -24.48 -23.61 3.30
N PRO A 144 -25.03 -24.85 3.41
CA PRO A 144 -26.47 -25.05 3.60
C PRO A 144 -26.94 -24.38 4.88
N SER A 145 -28.10 -23.72 4.81
CA SER A 145 -28.69 -22.84 5.82
C SER A 145 -28.92 -23.40 7.24
N GLU A 146 -28.63 -24.68 7.51
CA GLU A 146 -28.80 -25.30 8.83
C GLU A 146 -27.60 -25.10 9.78
N LEU A 147 -26.40 -24.78 9.28
CA LEU A 147 -25.18 -24.63 10.10
C LEU A 147 -25.00 -23.23 10.73
N ARG A 148 -25.92 -22.32 10.45
CA ARG A 148 -25.76 -20.87 10.72
C ARG A 148 -25.98 -20.47 12.19
N PHE A 149 -26.59 -21.31 13.02
CA PHE A 149 -26.91 -20.96 14.42
C PHE A 149 -25.85 -21.40 15.45
N ASP A 150 -24.98 -22.35 15.10
CA ASP A 150 -24.04 -22.96 16.06
C ASP A 150 -22.66 -22.29 16.13
N PHE A 151 -22.18 -21.69 15.04
CA PHE A 151 -20.83 -21.10 15.04
C PHE A 151 -20.76 -19.73 15.74
N PHE A 152 -21.75 -18.86 15.52
CA PHE A 152 -21.80 -17.54 16.17
C PHE A 152 -22.17 -17.63 17.66
N SER A 153 -23.06 -18.56 18.03
CA SER A 153 -23.41 -18.81 19.43
C SER A 153 -22.20 -19.33 20.22
N ASN A 154 -21.44 -20.28 19.68
CA ASN A 154 -20.28 -20.84 20.37
C ASN A 154 -19.15 -19.82 20.61
N SER A 155 -18.92 -18.90 19.67
CA SER A 155 -17.93 -17.83 19.85
C SER A 155 -18.38 -16.75 20.84
N ILE A 156 -19.65 -16.35 20.82
CA ILE A 156 -20.20 -15.37 21.78
C ILE A 156 -20.28 -15.96 23.20
N THR A 157 -20.55 -17.25 23.33
CA THR A 157 -20.62 -17.92 24.64
C THR A 157 -19.26 -17.99 25.30
N ARG A 158 -18.20 -18.33 24.53
CA ARG A 158 -16.81 -18.33 25.03
C ARG A 158 -16.31 -16.95 25.45
N ILE A 159 -16.69 -15.89 24.73
CA ILE A 159 -16.34 -14.52 25.12
C ILE A 159 -17.08 -14.09 26.39
N LYS A 160 -18.35 -14.48 26.56
CA LYS A 160 -19.12 -14.21 27.79
C LYS A 160 -18.55 -14.95 29.02
N ASP A 161 -18.10 -16.18 28.84
CA ASP A 161 -17.52 -16.98 29.93
C ASP A 161 -16.13 -16.46 30.33
N LEU A 162 -15.35 -16.00 29.35
CA LEU A 162 -14.07 -15.33 29.60
C LEU A 162 -14.28 -14.00 30.34
N PHE A 163 -15.27 -13.19 29.95
CA PHE A 163 -15.59 -11.94 30.64
C PHE A 163 -16.11 -12.16 32.08
N LYS A 164 -16.83 -13.26 32.32
CA LYS A 164 -17.26 -13.65 33.68
C LYS A 164 -16.10 -14.10 34.57
N SER A 165 -15.07 -14.71 34.00
CA SER A 165 -13.88 -15.15 34.75
C SER A 165 -12.90 -14.03 35.10
N LEU A 166 -13.05 -12.86 34.47
CA LEU A 166 -12.16 -11.70 34.62
C LEU A 166 -12.77 -10.55 35.44
N MET A 167 -14.01 -10.67 35.89
CA MET A 167 -14.59 -9.80 36.91
C MET A 167 -14.46 -10.49 38.28
N PRO A 168 -14.03 -9.77 39.34
CA PRO A 168 -13.93 -10.31 40.70
C PRO A 168 -15.30 -10.65 41.30
#